data_AF-G9XHK8-F1
#
_entry.id   AF-G9XHK8-F1
#
_cell.length_a   1.000
_cell.length_b   1.000
_cell.length_c   1.000
_cell.angle_alpha   90.00
_cell.angle_beta   90.00
_cell.angle_gamma   90.00
#
_symmetry.space_group_name_H-M   'P 1'
#
loop_
_entity.id
_entity.type
_entity.pdbx_description
1 polymer ?
#
loop_
_entity_poly.entity_id
_entity_poly.type
_entity_poly.pdbx_seq_one_letter_code
_entity_poly.pdbx_strand_id
1 'polypeptide(L)'
;MSFRLTAEPNLKRKKEEPKMMKQGLDQITAMEETLTKLEKAELLLTHWTQEYGFSKKPDPKAAVDWGQSKGGAQTKEQSDSVKWYWEYNLIFNLVDIAFDYVRGSQKMLEDAIAEWKEEHGEQSIGN
;
A
#
# COMPACT_ATOMS: atom_id res chain seq x y z
N MET A 1 45.97 -31.45 40.85
CA MET A 1 45.26 -30.26 40.34
C MET A 1 44.12 -30.74 39.48
N SER A 2 42.88 -30.61 39.94
CA SER A 2 41.70 -31.11 39.25
C SER A 2 41.13 -30.01 38.37
N PHE A 3 41.18 -30.19 37.05
CA PHE A 3 40.57 -29.28 36.07
C PHE A 3 39.08 -29.63 35.95
N ARG A 4 38.20 -28.78 36.50
CA ARG A 4 36.77 -28.80 36.16
C ARG A 4 36.58 -28.08 34.83
N LEU A 5 36.32 -28.85 33.77
CA LEU A 5 35.72 -28.34 32.54
C LEU A 5 34.29 -27.91 32.85
N THR A 6 34.06 -26.60 33.01
CA THR A 6 32.71 -26.04 33.08
C THR A 6 32.11 -26.03 31.68
N ALA A 7 31.41 -27.10 31.34
CA ALA A 7 30.61 -27.20 30.12
C ALA A 7 29.25 -26.52 30.33
N GLU A 8 29.19 -25.18 30.26
CA GLU A 8 27.92 -24.46 30.09
C GLU A 8 28.10 -23.22 29.20
N PRO A 9 27.75 -23.32 27.90
CA PRO A 9 26.88 -22.29 27.31
C PRO A 9 25.99 -22.80 26.15
N ASN A 10 25.43 -24.02 26.21
CA ASN A 10 24.73 -24.62 25.05
C ASN A 10 23.19 -24.60 25.13
N LEU A 11 22.58 -24.38 26.30
CA LEU A 11 21.11 -24.38 26.43
C LEU A 11 20.43 -23.07 26.02
N LYS A 12 21.12 -21.92 26.13
CA LYS A 12 20.55 -20.60 25.73
C LYS A 12 20.42 -20.48 24.21
N ARG A 13 21.46 -20.87 23.46
CA ARG A 13 21.46 -20.87 21.98
C ARG A 13 20.31 -21.68 21.38
N LYS A 14 20.08 -22.91 21.88
CA LYS A 14 18.99 -23.78 21.40
C LYS A 14 17.57 -23.22 21.57
N LYS A 15 17.35 -22.28 22.50
CA LYS A 15 16.02 -21.65 22.69
C LYS A 15 15.85 -20.35 21.90
N GLU A 16 16.96 -19.69 21.53
CA GLU A 16 16.94 -18.41 20.82
C GLU A 16 16.72 -18.60 19.31
N GLU A 17 17.35 -19.62 18.72
CA GLU A 17 17.17 -19.98 17.29
C GLU A 17 15.70 -20.21 16.86
N PRO A 18 14.89 -21.05 17.54
CA PRO A 18 13.49 -21.24 17.15
C PRO A 18 12.62 -20.01 17.40
N LYS A 19 13.02 -19.13 18.33
CA LYS A 19 12.31 -17.88 18.60
C LYS A 19 12.57 -16.85 17.51
N MET A 20 13.81 -16.70 17.05
CA MET A 20 14.16 -15.79 15.95
C MET A 20 13.55 -16.24 14.62
N MET A 21 13.57 -17.54 14.32
CA MET A 21 12.95 -18.09 13.11
C MET A 21 11.43 -17.84 13.08
N LYS A 22 10.77 -18.02 14.23
CA LYS A 22 9.34 -17.69 14.36
C LYS A 22 9.06 -16.20 14.12
N GLN A 23 9.89 -15.31 14.67
CA GLN A 23 9.74 -13.87 14.46
C GLN A 23 9.89 -13.47 12.99
N GLY A 24 10.84 -14.07 12.25
CA GLY A 24 10.99 -13.83 10.81
C GLY A 24 9.76 -14.29 10.01
N LEU A 25 9.22 -15.47 10.32
CA LEU A 25 7.99 -15.97 9.69
C LEU A 25 6.77 -15.09 9.97
N ASP A 26 6.62 -14.63 11.22
CA ASP A 26 5.54 -13.72 11.61
C ASP A 26 5.65 -12.38 10.86
N GLN A 27 6.87 -11.87 10.65
CA GLN A 27 7.13 -10.66 9.87
C GLN A 27 6.78 -10.82 8.39
N ILE A 28 7.19 -11.91 7.76
CA ILE A 28 6.87 -12.19 6.35
C ILE A 28 5.37 -12.35 6.15
N THR A 29 4.70 -13.06 7.06
CA THR A 29 3.24 -13.19 7.03
C THR A 29 2.58 -11.80 7.09
N ALA A 30 3.04 -10.92 7.97
CA ALA A 30 2.53 -9.56 8.07
C ALA A 30 2.81 -8.72 6.80
N MET A 31 3.95 -8.94 6.13
CA MET A 31 4.27 -8.29 4.86
C MET A 31 3.38 -8.77 3.72
N GLU A 32 3.14 -10.07 3.60
CA GLU A 32 2.23 -10.67 2.61
C GLU A 32 0.77 -10.20 2.81
N GLU A 33 0.32 -10.12 4.06
CA GLU A 33 -0.98 -9.52 4.39
C GLU A 33 -1.06 -8.05 4.00
N THR A 34 0.05 -7.31 4.15
CA THR A 34 0.13 -5.90 3.78
C THR A 34 0.09 -5.74 2.25
N LEU A 35 0.79 -6.58 1.49
CA LEU A 35 0.70 -6.64 0.03
C LEU A 35 -0.75 -6.84 -0.43
N THR A 36 -1.46 -7.79 0.17
CA THR A 36 -2.88 -8.04 -0.13
C THR A 36 -3.76 -6.80 0.11
N LYS A 37 -3.46 -5.98 1.13
CA LYS A 37 -4.18 -4.73 1.40
C LYS A 37 -3.84 -3.65 0.37
N LEU A 38 -2.58 -3.58 -0.07
CA LEU A 38 -2.14 -2.64 -1.10
C LEU A 38 -2.75 -2.97 -2.47
N GLU A 39 -2.85 -4.24 -2.84
CA GLU A 39 -3.56 -4.68 -4.06
C GLU A 39 -5.03 -4.24 -4.05
N LYS A 40 -5.71 -4.39 -2.92
CA LYS A 40 -7.10 -3.91 -2.75
C LYS A 40 -7.19 -2.39 -2.88
N ALA A 41 -6.21 -1.66 -2.34
CA ALA A 41 -6.14 -0.21 -2.49
C ALA A 41 -5.93 0.19 -3.96
N GLU A 42 -5.03 -0.46 -4.69
CA GLU A 42 -4.82 -0.23 -6.13
C GLU A 42 -6.09 -0.50 -6.93
N LEU A 43 -6.81 -1.58 -6.63
CA LEU A 43 -8.09 -1.90 -7.27
C LEU A 43 -9.13 -0.82 -7.03
N LEU A 44 -9.25 -0.31 -5.80
CA LEU A 44 -10.19 0.77 -5.47
C LEU A 44 -9.84 2.06 -6.20
N LEU A 45 -8.56 2.44 -6.24
CA LEU A 45 -8.10 3.64 -6.97
C LEU A 45 -8.35 3.49 -8.47
N THR A 46 -8.11 2.31 -9.03
CA THR A 46 -8.37 1.99 -10.44
C THR A 46 -9.86 2.09 -10.75
N HIS A 47 -10.71 1.50 -9.91
CA HIS A 47 -12.15 1.60 -10.05
C HIS A 47 -12.63 3.06 -9.97
N TRP A 48 -12.13 3.84 -9.01
CA TRP A 48 -12.47 5.26 -8.90
C TRP A 48 -12.12 6.01 -10.16
N THR A 49 -10.88 5.92 -10.65
CA THR A 49 -10.44 6.63 -11.86
C THR A 49 -11.21 6.26 -13.12
N GLN A 50 -11.64 5.01 -13.24
CA GLN A 50 -12.37 4.49 -14.40
C GLN A 50 -13.87 4.83 -14.36
N GLU A 51 -14.55 4.56 -13.25
CA GLU A 51 -16.02 4.58 -13.17
C GLU A 51 -16.58 5.97 -12.84
N TYR A 52 -15.90 6.74 -12.00
CA TYR A 52 -16.43 8.05 -11.57
C TYR A 52 -16.16 9.18 -12.57
N GLY A 53 -15.93 8.83 -13.83
CA GLY A 53 -15.73 9.79 -14.91
C GLY A 53 -14.50 10.67 -14.73
N PHE A 54 -13.62 10.35 -13.77
CA PHE A 54 -12.34 11.03 -13.59
C PHE A 54 -11.59 11.02 -14.92
N SER A 55 -11.61 9.94 -15.70
CA SER A 55 -10.97 9.90 -17.02
C SER A 55 -11.37 11.01 -18.02
N LYS A 56 -12.44 11.78 -17.77
CA LYS A 56 -12.86 12.91 -18.59
C LYS A 56 -12.96 14.19 -17.78
N LYS A 57 -12.21 15.20 -18.21
CA LYS A 57 -12.32 16.55 -17.67
C LYS A 57 -13.77 17.05 -17.84
N PRO A 58 -14.42 17.55 -16.78
CA PRO A 58 -15.79 18.06 -16.89
C PRO A 58 -15.88 19.24 -17.86
N ASP A 59 -17.03 19.44 -18.50
CA ASP A 59 -17.22 20.50 -19.50
C ASP A 59 -17.13 21.90 -18.84
N PRO A 60 -16.13 22.73 -19.22
CA PRO A 60 -15.99 24.09 -18.71
C PRO A 60 -17.24 24.95 -18.91
N LYS A 61 -17.92 24.75 -20.05
CA LYS A 61 -19.07 25.56 -20.43
C LYS A 61 -20.28 25.20 -19.59
N ALA A 62 -20.52 23.92 -19.35
CA ALA A 62 -21.55 23.47 -18.41
C ALA A 62 -21.32 23.99 -16.98
N ALA A 63 -20.07 24.02 -16.51
CA ALA A 63 -19.74 24.55 -15.17
C ALA A 63 -19.96 26.07 -15.07
N VAL A 64 -19.60 26.83 -16.12
CA VAL A 64 -19.76 28.29 -16.18
C VAL A 64 -21.22 28.68 -16.38
N ASP A 65 -21.94 28.04 -17.31
CA ASP A 65 -23.36 28.28 -17.57
C ASP A 65 -24.20 28.00 -16.31
N TRP A 66 -23.81 26.99 -15.53
CA TRP A 66 -24.40 26.71 -14.23
C TRP A 66 -24.06 27.78 -13.17
N GLY A 67 -22.79 28.19 -13.06
CA GLY A 67 -22.38 29.25 -12.13
C GLY A 67 -23.00 30.62 -12.45
N GLN A 68 -23.38 30.86 -13.71
CA GLN A 68 -23.98 32.09 -14.21
C GLN A 68 -25.51 32.08 -14.24
N SER A 69 -26.18 30.97 -13.94
CA SER A 69 -27.65 30.91 -13.92
C SER A 69 -28.22 31.75 -12.78
N LYS A 70 -28.43 33.04 -13.04
CA LYS A 70 -29.09 33.99 -12.15
C LYS A 70 -30.59 33.70 -12.13
N GLY A 71 -31.08 32.89 -11.19
CA GLY A 71 -32.54 32.69 -11.08
C GLY A 71 -33.07 31.72 -10.02
N GLY A 72 -32.23 30.93 -9.37
CA GLY A 72 -32.65 30.03 -8.30
C GLY A 72 -31.61 29.98 -7.19
N ALA A 73 -32.02 29.66 -5.96
CA ALA A 73 -31.09 29.39 -4.87
C ALA A 73 -30.12 28.30 -5.34
N GLN A 74 -28.82 28.62 -5.43
CA GLN A 74 -27.80 27.62 -5.75
C GLN A 74 -27.86 26.54 -4.67
N THR A 75 -28.08 25.29 -5.07
CA THR A 75 -28.06 24.17 -4.15
C THR A 75 -26.62 23.81 -3.79
N LYS A 76 -26.43 23.02 -2.74
CA LYS A 76 -25.09 22.64 -2.28
C LYS A 76 -24.38 21.74 -3.29
N GLU A 77 -25.10 20.79 -3.86
CA GLU A 77 -24.65 19.82 -4.88
C GLU A 77 -24.08 20.51 -6.12
N GLN A 78 -24.69 21.65 -6.39
CA GLN A 78 -24.46 22.56 -7.48
C GLN A 78 -23.14 23.33 -7.29
N SER A 79 -22.93 23.93 -6.12
CA SER A 79 -21.64 24.49 -5.72
C SER A 79 -20.52 23.44 -5.70
N ASP A 80 -20.82 22.24 -5.20
CA ASP A 80 -19.84 21.14 -5.12
C ASP A 80 -19.37 20.70 -6.50
N SER A 81 -20.24 20.71 -7.52
CA SER A 81 -19.90 20.37 -8.91
C SER A 81 -18.92 21.35 -9.55
N VAL A 82 -19.11 22.66 -9.33
CA VAL A 82 -18.17 23.69 -9.83
C VAL A 82 -16.83 23.57 -9.13
N LYS A 83 -16.83 23.40 -7.81
CA LYS A 83 -15.61 23.18 -7.05
C LYS A 83 -14.84 21.97 -7.58
N TRP A 84 -15.53 20.86 -7.86
CA TRP A 84 -14.95 19.67 -8.48
C TRP A 84 -14.28 19.96 -9.83
N TYR A 85 -14.90 20.78 -10.69
CA TYR A 85 -14.32 21.18 -11.97
C TYR A 85 -13.01 21.98 -11.79
N TRP A 86 -13.00 22.95 -10.88
CA TRP A 86 -11.81 23.77 -10.63
C TRP A 86 -10.68 22.99 -9.97
N GLU A 87 -11.02 22.08 -9.07
CA GLU A 87 -10.06 21.24 -8.35
C GLU A 87 -9.72 19.95 -9.09
N TYR A 88 -10.30 19.70 -10.27
CA TYR A 88 -10.13 18.45 -11.01
C TYR A 88 -8.67 18.03 -11.17
N ASN A 89 -7.78 18.95 -11.60
CA ASN A 89 -6.35 18.66 -11.73
C ASN A 89 -5.68 18.34 -10.39
N LEU A 90 -6.10 19.01 -9.31
CA LEU A 90 -5.58 18.74 -7.97
C LEU A 90 -6.01 17.35 -7.51
N ILE A 91 -7.29 17.00 -7.69
CA ILE A 91 -7.82 15.68 -7.32
C ILE A 91 -7.09 14.59 -8.10
N PHE A 92 -6.87 14.79 -9.41
CA PHE A 92 -6.09 13.88 -10.23
C PHE A 92 -4.67 13.69 -9.72
N ASN A 93 -3.96 14.78 -9.45
CA ASN A 93 -2.61 14.71 -8.92
C ASN A 93 -2.57 13.98 -7.57
N LEU A 94 -3.57 14.16 -6.70
CA LEU A 94 -3.66 13.44 -5.43
C LEU A 94 -3.86 11.94 -5.63
N VAL A 95 -4.68 11.55 -6.62
CA VAL A 95 -4.89 10.14 -6.97
C VAL A 95 -3.62 9.53 -7.55
N ASP A 96 -2.90 10.25 -8.43
CA ASP A 96 -1.63 9.79 -8.98
C ASP A 96 -0.58 9.59 -7.88
N ILE A 97 -0.47 10.54 -6.94
CA ILE A 97 0.39 10.39 -5.75
C ILE A 97 -0.01 9.13 -4.96
N ALA A 98 -1.30 8.89 -4.76
CA ALA A 98 -1.76 7.69 -4.05
C ALA A 98 -1.35 6.39 -4.78
N PHE A 99 -1.45 6.34 -6.11
CA PHE A 99 -0.94 5.22 -6.90
C PHE A 99 0.57 5.03 -6.74
N ASP A 100 1.35 6.10 -6.78
CA ASP A 100 2.80 6.04 -6.61
C ASP A 100 3.17 5.48 -5.23
N TYR A 101 2.48 5.90 -4.16
CA TYR A 101 2.68 5.34 -2.83
C TYR A 101 2.32 3.87 -2.74
N VAL A 102 1.20 3.45 -3.35
CA VAL A 102 0.77 2.05 -3.34
C VAL A 102 1.78 1.16 -4.07
N ARG A 103 2.15 1.54 -5.29
CA ARG A 103 3.12 0.79 -6.11
C ARG A 103 4.52 0.78 -5.52
N GLY A 104 4.97 1.91 -4.99
CA GLY A 104 6.24 2.01 -4.29
C GLY A 104 6.27 1.09 -3.07
N SER A 105 5.20 1.05 -2.28
CA SER A 105 5.09 0.19 -1.11
C SER A 105 5.01 -1.29 -1.48
N GLN A 106 4.28 -1.65 -2.55
CA GLN A 106 4.23 -3.02 -3.07
C GLN A 106 5.63 -3.50 -3.43
N LYS A 107 6.35 -2.72 -4.25
CA LYS A 107 7.71 -3.05 -4.67
C LYS A 107 8.65 -3.24 -3.47
N MET A 108 8.63 -2.33 -2.50
CA MET A 108 9.49 -2.44 -1.31
C MET A 108 9.21 -3.71 -0.50
N LEU A 109 7.94 -4.11 -0.38
CA LEU A 109 7.57 -5.34 0.33
C LEU A 109 7.93 -6.60 -0.46
N GLU A 110 7.74 -6.59 -1.78
CA GLU A 110 8.15 -7.68 -2.68
C GLU A 110 9.67 -7.90 -2.61
N ASP A 111 10.46 -6.83 -2.71
CA ASP A 111 11.92 -6.87 -2.62
C ASP A 111 12.35 -7.45 -1.26
N ALA A 112 11.78 -6.98 -0.15
CA ALA A 112 12.12 -7.46 1.18
C ALA A 112 11.67 -8.92 1.46
N ILE A 113 10.55 -9.38 0.88
CA ILE A 113 10.15 -10.79 0.95
C ILE A 113 11.11 -11.65 0.13
N ALA A 114 11.55 -11.18 -1.04
CA ALA A 114 12.51 -11.89 -1.89
C ALA A 114 13.86 -12.03 -1.18
N GLU A 115 14.41 -10.94 -0.63
CA GLU A 115 15.64 -10.96 0.17
C GLU A 115 15.56 -11.95 1.33
N TRP A 116 14.46 -11.94 2.10
CA TRP A 116 14.28 -12.89 3.21
C TRP A 116 14.24 -14.34 2.73
N LYS A 117 13.57 -14.60 1.60
CA LYS A 117 13.50 -15.93 0.97
C LYS A 117 14.86 -16.39 0.46
N GLU A 118 15.71 -15.50 -0.06
CA GLU A 118 17.08 -15.86 -0.45
C GLU A 118 17.96 -16.17 0.77
N GLU A 119 17.87 -15.35 1.82
CA GLU A 119 18.65 -15.54 3.06
C GLU A 119 18.28 -16.82 3.83
N HIS A 120 17.01 -17.22 3.76
CA HIS A 120 16.45 -18.34 4.55
C HIS A 120 15.99 -19.54 3.70
N GLY A 121 16.14 -19.45 2.38
CA GLY A 121 15.58 -20.38 1.40
C GLY A 121 16.55 -20.76 0.28
N GLU A 122 17.71 -21.28 0.67
CA GLU A 122 18.46 -22.31 -0.08
C GLU A 122 18.62 -23.60 0.77
N GLN A 123 17.55 -23.99 1.49
CA GLN A 123 17.46 -25.30 2.14
C GLN A 123 16.11 -25.98 1.88
N SER A 124 15.89 -26.41 0.63
CA SER A 124 14.89 -27.42 0.22
C SER A 124 14.83 -27.44 -1.33
N ILE A 125 15.07 -28.49 -2.12
CA ILE A 125 15.24 -29.93 -1.92
C ILE A 125 16.04 -30.41 -3.14
N GLY A 126 17.24 -30.94 -2.92
CA GLY A 126 17.80 -31.96 -3.79
C GLY A 126 17.37 -33.31 -3.23
N ASN A 127 16.39 -33.93 -3.89
CA ASN A 127 16.09 -35.36 -3.80
C ASN A 127 15.94 -35.87 -5.23
#